data_AF-A0A411MKY9-F1
#
_entry.id   AF-A0A411MKY9-F1
#
_cell.length_a   1.000
_cell.length_b   1.000
_cell.length_c   1.000
_cell.angle_alpha   90.00
_cell.angle_beta   90.00
_cell.angle_gamma   90.00
#
_symmetry.space_group_name_H-M   'P 1'
#
loop_
_entity.id
_entity.type
_entity.pdbx_description
1 polymer ?
#
loop_
_entity_poly.entity_id
_entity_poly.type
_entity_poly.pdbx_seq_one_letter_code
_entity_poly.pdbx_strand_id
1 'polypeptide(L)'
;MLSPEASVASTRCVVVFTNRGKDRLWAEGGSNAWRMDASRAAKCEYVVCVQNRNGSWGGPSAPHKTAFMIGKIEKIVPSEEDAARQKIVFSKSAEISVPDMWDGNRNPVAYMTLGDFGINTQRDLQRLKFTTYISSSMLDTHAAGDDYQAAEASAESEESGSILQGISIDEAKRGLARRFEVSEAQIEILIRA
;
A
#
# COMPACT_ATOMS: atom_id res chain seq x y z
N MET A 1 -13.95 4.93 35.57
CA MET A 1 -13.32 3.65 35.19
C MET A 1 -13.02 3.76 33.70
N LEU A 2 -11.83 4.23 33.34
CA LEU A 2 -11.42 4.34 31.93
C LEU A 2 -11.15 2.92 31.44
N SER A 3 -11.80 2.52 30.33
CA SER A 3 -11.50 1.27 29.65
C SER A 3 -10.00 1.18 29.36
N PRO A 4 -9.37 -0.01 29.46
CA PRO A 4 -7.99 -0.17 29.04
C PRO A 4 -7.95 0.01 27.52
N GLU A 5 -7.50 1.17 27.04
CA GLU A 5 -7.09 1.28 25.64
C GLU A 5 -6.02 0.20 25.39
N ALA A 6 -6.28 -0.71 24.46
CA ALA A 6 -5.28 -1.68 24.05
C ALA A 6 -4.03 -0.92 23.60
N SER A 7 -2.88 -1.23 24.20
CA SER A 7 -1.65 -0.54 23.85
C SER A 7 -1.30 -0.86 22.40
N VAL A 8 -0.89 0.15 21.62
CA VAL A 8 -0.45 -0.01 20.22
C VAL A 8 0.60 -1.11 20.08
N ALA A 9 1.53 -1.20 21.04
CA ALA A 9 2.55 -2.24 21.07
C ALA A 9 1.97 -3.67 21.02
N SER A 10 0.77 -3.89 21.57
CA SER A 10 0.10 -5.21 21.64
C SER A 10 -0.79 -5.53 20.45
N THR A 11 -0.98 -4.58 19.53
CA THR A 11 -1.78 -4.77 18.31
C THR A 11 -1.18 -5.88 17.45
N ARG A 12 -2.00 -6.89 17.13
CA ARG A 12 -1.54 -8.10 16.44
C ARG A 12 -1.35 -7.87 14.95
N CYS A 13 -0.31 -8.51 14.44
CA CYS A 13 0.07 -8.48 13.04
C CYS A 13 0.23 -9.89 12.48
N VAL A 14 -0.18 -10.09 11.23
CA VAL A 14 0.30 -11.22 10.42
C VAL A 14 1.63 -10.82 9.83
N VAL A 15 2.66 -11.65 9.96
CA VAL A 15 3.97 -11.42 9.35
C VAL A 15 4.16 -12.43 8.23
N VAL A 16 4.50 -11.95 7.04
CA VAL A 16 4.67 -12.80 5.86
C VAL A 16 6.07 -12.68 5.29
N PHE A 17 6.70 -13.82 5.01
CA PHE A 17 8.05 -13.88 4.44
C PHE A 17 7.98 -14.05 2.94
N THR A 18 8.00 -12.92 2.22
CA THR A 18 7.60 -12.84 0.82
C THR A 18 8.76 -12.50 -0.11
N ASN A 19 8.79 -13.14 -1.28
CA ASN A 19 9.70 -12.76 -2.36
C ASN A 19 9.22 -11.51 -3.10
N ARG A 20 7.93 -11.17 -2.99
CA ARG A 20 7.30 -10.02 -3.64
C ARG A 20 7.69 -8.72 -2.95
N GLY A 21 8.21 -7.75 -3.71
CA GLY A 21 8.43 -6.40 -3.23
C GLY A 21 7.17 -5.55 -3.24
N LYS A 22 7.31 -4.30 -2.77
CA LYS A 22 6.22 -3.34 -2.54
C LYS A 22 5.34 -3.14 -3.78
N ASP A 23 5.95 -2.83 -4.92
CA ASP A 23 5.21 -2.48 -6.14
C ASP A 23 4.38 -3.66 -6.64
N ARG A 24 4.91 -4.88 -6.52
CA ARG A 24 4.20 -6.10 -6.90
C ARG A 24 3.07 -6.43 -5.93
N LEU A 25 3.27 -6.24 -4.62
CA LEU A 25 2.21 -6.42 -3.62
C LEU A 25 1.03 -5.46 -3.88
N TRP A 26 1.30 -4.23 -4.33
CA TRP A 26 0.25 -3.30 -4.74
C TRP A 26 -0.42 -3.68 -6.05
N ALA A 27 0.36 -4.06 -7.07
CA ALA A 27 -0.18 -4.50 -8.36
C ALA A 27 -1.07 -5.74 -8.23
N GLU A 28 -0.75 -6.64 -7.30
CA GLU A 28 -1.56 -7.83 -7.01
C GLU A 28 -2.71 -7.54 -6.03
N GLY A 29 -2.84 -6.32 -5.51
CA GLY A 29 -3.88 -5.93 -4.55
C GLY A 29 -3.76 -6.61 -3.19
N GLY A 30 -2.56 -7.03 -2.79
CA GLY A 30 -2.32 -7.67 -1.51
C GLY A 30 -1.13 -8.63 -1.50
N SER A 31 -0.94 -9.27 -0.35
CA SER A 31 0.05 -10.34 -0.18
C SER A 31 -0.61 -11.71 -0.35
N ASN A 32 -0.15 -12.49 -1.34
CA ASN A 32 -0.90 -13.64 -1.86
C ASN A 32 -0.26 -15.01 -1.53
N ALA A 33 -1.09 -16.06 -1.58
CA ALA A 33 -0.72 -17.47 -1.47
C ALA A 33 -0.13 -17.93 -0.11
N TRP A 34 -0.78 -17.53 0.98
CA TRP A 34 -0.39 -17.89 2.36
C TRP A 34 -1.22 -19.04 2.95
N ARG A 35 -0.57 -19.92 3.73
CA ARG A 35 -1.26 -20.84 4.64
C ARG A 35 -1.26 -20.24 6.04
N MET A 36 -2.40 -19.71 6.45
CA MET A 36 -2.56 -19.04 7.74
C MET A 36 -3.51 -19.81 8.64
N ASP A 37 -3.31 -19.67 9.95
CA ASP A 37 -4.32 -19.98 10.94
C ASP A 37 -5.41 -18.90 10.92
N ALA A 38 -6.64 -19.29 10.58
CA ALA A 38 -7.75 -18.36 10.42
C ALA A 38 -8.14 -17.65 11.73
N SER A 39 -8.05 -18.34 12.87
CA SER A 39 -8.41 -17.77 14.19
C SER A 39 -7.42 -16.69 14.61
N ARG A 40 -6.14 -16.90 14.34
CA ARG A 40 -5.08 -15.91 14.63
C ARG A 40 -5.13 -14.77 13.63
N ALA A 41 -5.32 -15.06 12.35
CA ALA A 41 -5.36 -14.05 11.28
C ALA A 41 -6.53 -13.09 11.46
N ALA A 42 -7.71 -13.58 11.86
CA ALA A 42 -8.89 -12.75 12.12
C ALA A 42 -8.71 -11.72 13.24
N LYS A 43 -7.71 -11.90 14.12
CA LYS A 43 -7.39 -10.97 15.22
C LYS A 43 -6.31 -9.96 14.86
N CYS A 44 -5.76 -10.03 13.64
CA CYS A 44 -4.67 -9.17 13.20
C CYS A 44 -5.24 -7.95 12.47
N GLU A 45 -4.75 -6.76 12.85
CA GLU A 45 -5.16 -5.50 12.23
C GLU A 45 -4.19 -5.08 11.11
N TYR A 46 -2.96 -5.58 11.18
CA TYR A 46 -1.89 -5.24 10.25
C TYR A 46 -1.23 -6.48 9.66
N VAL A 47 -0.69 -6.33 8.46
CA VAL A 47 0.25 -7.26 7.85
C VAL A 47 1.62 -6.60 7.81
N VAL A 48 2.67 -7.32 8.20
CA VAL A 48 4.06 -6.89 8.01
C VAL A 48 4.72 -7.82 7.00
N CYS A 49 5.25 -7.23 5.94
CA CYS A 49 5.97 -7.95 4.91
C CYS A 49 7.47 -7.93 5.22
N VAL A 50 8.04 -9.14 5.34
CA VAL A 50 9.48 -9.36 5.50
C VAL A 50 10.03 -9.92 4.21
N GLN A 51 11.12 -9.33 3.73
CA GLN A 51 11.64 -9.65 2.41
C GLN A 51 12.43 -10.97 2.42
N ASN A 52 11.93 -11.94 1.68
CA ASN A 52 12.68 -13.10 1.27
C ASN A 52 13.42 -12.78 -0.05
N ARG A 53 14.72 -13.08 -0.10
CA ARG A 53 15.58 -12.88 -1.29
C ARG A 53 16.12 -14.20 -1.84
N ASN A 54 15.66 -15.33 -1.33
CA ASN A 54 16.02 -16.66 -1.84
C ASN A 54 15.39 -16.95 -3.22
N GLY A 55 14.65 -15.99 -3.79
CA GLY A 55 14.28 -15.98 -5.21
C GLY A 55 14.15 -14.54 -5.72
N SER A 56 14.31 -14.35 -7.05
CA SER A 56 14.36 -13.03 -7.70
C SER A 56 13.07 -12.61 -8.43
N TRP A 57 12.12 -13.54 -8.60
CA TRP A 57 10.92 -13.33 -9.43
C TRP A 57 9.94 -12.25 -8.90
N GLY A 58 10.02 -11.94 -7.60
CA GLY A 58 9.04 -11.08 -6.93
C GLY A 58 9.36 -9.58 -6.97
N GLY A 59 10.48 -9.17 -7.59
CA GLY A 59 10.91 -7.77 -7.61
C GLY A 59 11.19 -7.22 -6.20
N PRO A 60 12.20 -7.75 -5.49
CA PRO A 60 12.44 -7.44 -4.07
C PRO A 60 12.71 -5.95 -3.85
N SER A 61 12.15 -5.38 -2.79
CA SER A 61 12.28 -3.96 -2.45
C SER A 61 13.23 -3.69 -1.27
N ALA A 62 13.70 -4.74 -0.59
CA ALA A 62 14.55 -4.61 0.61
C ALA A 62 15.64 -5.70 0.69
N PRO A 63 16.59 -5.60 1.65
CA PRO A 63 17.53 -6.67 1.98
C PRO A 63 16.83 -7.93 2.51
N HIS A 64 17.56 -9.05 2.53
CA HIS A 64 17.01 -10.32 3.03
C HIS A 64 16.65 -10.21 4.52
N LYS A 65 15.50 -10.76 4.90
CA LYS A 65 14.97 -10.75 6.28
C LYS A 65 14.67 -9.37 6.86
N THR A 66 14.57 -8.33 6.03
CA THR A 66 14.16 -7.00 6.47
C THR A 66 12.64 -6.87 6.38
N ALA A 67 11.98 -6.50 7.48
CA ALA A 67 10.61 -5.99 7.45
C ALA A 67 10.62 -4.65 6.73
N PHE A 68 9.92 -4.57 5.60
CA PHE A 68 10.02 -3.43 4.67
C PHE A 68 8.71 -2.67 4.48
N MET A 69 7.58 -3.30 4.84
CA MET A 69 6.27 -2.70 4.65
C MET A 69 5.32 -3.19 5.74
N ILE A 70 4.49 -2.28 6.23
CA ILE A 70 3.33 -2.57 7.06
C ILE A 70 2.06 -2.12 6.34
N GLY A 71 1.08 -3.02 6.20
CA GLY A 71 -0.22 -2.75 5.59
C GLY A 71 -1.34 -2.84 6.62
N LYS A 72 -2.33 -1.94 6.59
CA LYS A 72 -3.57 -2.10 7.36
C LYS A 72 -4.46 -3.10 6.64
N ILE A 73 -4.73 -4.24 7.28
CA ILE A 73 -5.54 -5.31 6.69
C ILE A 73 -6.95 -4.76 6.47
N GLU A 74 -7.45 -4.93 5.26
CA GLU A 74 -8.85 -4.66 4.89
C GLU A 74 -9.66 -5.94 5.01
N LYS A 75 -9.18 -7.02 4.39
CA LYS A 75 -9.82 -8.33 4.40
C LYS A 75 -8.83 -9.44 4.05
N ILE A 76 -9.20 -10.65 4.44
CA ILE A 76 -8.50 -11.88 4.04
C ILE A 76 -9.45 -12.69 3.19
N VAL A 77 -9.03 -13.05 1.99
CA VAL A 77 -9.84 -13.77 1.00
C VAL A 77 -9.10 -15.01 0.51
N PRO A 78 -9.78 -15.99 -0.10
CA PRO A 78 -9.09 -17.07 -0.80
C PRO A 78 -8.12 -16.52 -1.86
N SER A 79 -6.97 -17.18 -2.00
CA SER A 79 -5.98 -16.82 -3.01
C SER A 79 -6.45 -17.22 -4.39
N GLU A 80 -6.28 -16.32 -5.36
CA GLU A 80 -6.54 -16.57 -6.79
C GLU A 80 -5.53 -17.59 -7.38
N GLU A 81 -4.35 -17.75 -6.78
CA GLU A 81 -3.30 -18.67 -7.24
C GLU A 81 -3.53 -20.11 -6.75
N ASP A 82 -4.14 -20.27 -5.56
CA ASP A 82 -4.38 -21.55 -4.91
C ASP A 82 -5.54 -21.37 -3.90
N ALA A 83 -6.72 -21.91 -4.19
CA ALA A 83 -7.90 -21.76 -3.35
C ALA A 83 -7.76 -22.33 -1.93
N ALA A 84 -6.77 -23.20 -1.68
CA ALA A 84 -6.43 -23.70 -0.34
C ALA A 84 -5.55 -22.73 0.46
N ARG A 85 -5.17 -21.59 -0.14
CA ARG A 85 -4.38 -20.52 0.46
C ARG A 85 -5.18 -19.23 0.50
N GLN A 86 -4.63 -18.26 1.22
CA GLN A 86 -5.27 -16.99 1.49
C GLN A 86 -4.43 -15.82 0.98
N LYS A 87 -5.12 -14.76 0.56
CA LYS A 87 -4.61 -13.45 0.20
C LYS A 87 -4.97 -12.46 1.29
N ILE A 88 -4.01 -11.66 1.71
CA ILE A 88 -4.20 -10.55 2.64
C ILE A 88 -4.31 -9.27 1.81
N VAL A 89 -5.52 -8.71 1.74
CA VAL A 89 -5.79 -7.42 1.10
C VAL A 89 -5.58 -6.34 2.16
N PHE A 90 -4.86 -5.27 1.80
CA PHE A 90 -4.62 -4.13 2.68
C PHE A 90 -5.00 -2.82 1.98
N SER A 91 -5.63 -1.93 2.74
CA SER A 91 -6.19 -0.67 2.22
C SER A 91 -5.12 0.41 2.06
N LYS A 92 -4.15 0.42 2.98
CA LYS A 92 -3.05 1.38 3.02
C LYS A 92 -1.80 0.71 3.56
N SER A 93 -0.64 1.20 3.14
CA SER A 93 0.65 0.70 3.61
C SER A 93 1.59 1.83 3.96
N ALA A 94 2.50 1.59 4.89
CA ALA A 94 3.65 2.44 5.14
C ALA A 94 4.93 1.63 4.99
N GLU A 95 6.00 2.28 4.54
CA GLU A 95 7.34 1.68 4.52
C GLU A 95 7.92 1.68 5.94
N ILE A 96 8.60 0.59 6.26
CA ILE A 96 9.39 0.41 7.49
C ILE A 96 10.73 -0.21 7.11
N SER A 97 11.70 -0.21 8.02
CA SER A 97 12.99 -0.89 7.79
C SER A 97 13.50 -1.46 9.10
N VAL A 98 13.20 -2.73 9.33
CA VAL A 98 13.63 -3.45 10.53
C VAL A 98 14.36 -4.72 10.09
N PRO A 99 15.69 -4.84 10.30
CA PRO A 99 16.47 -6.00 9.87
C PRO A 99 16.19 -7.24 10.71
N ASP A 100 16.59 -8.41 10.21
CA ASP A 100 16.57 -9.70 10.93
C ASP A 100 15.21 -10.15 11.49
N MET A 101 14.12 -9.76 10.81
CA MET A 101 12.73 -10.05 11.19
C MET A 101 12.24 -11.41 10.69
N TRP A 102 13.14 -12.36 10.44
CA TRP A 102 12.77 -13.75 10.12
C TRP A 102 13.78 -14.76 10.67
N ASP A 103 13.30 -15.62 11.55
CA ASP A 103 14.08 -16.64 12.27
C ASP A 103 14.41 -17.88 11.44
N GLY A 104 13.76 -18.06 10.28
CA GLY A 104 13.92 -19.24 9.43
C GLY A 104 12.80 -20.27 9.62
N ASN A 105 11.70 -19.92 10.28
CA ASN A 105 10.51 -20.76 10.35
C ASN A 105 10.09 -21.27 8.96
N ARG A 106 9.74 -22.56 8.90
CA ARG A 106 9.40 -23.28 7.66
C ARG A 106 8.09 -22.78 7.05
N ASN A 107 7.11 -22.43 7.87
CA ASN A 107 5.90 -21.76 7.38
C ASN A 107 6.23 -20.27 7.20
N PRO A 108 6.15 -19.70 5.98
CA PRO A 108 6.48 -18.30 5.73
C PRO A 108 5.41 -17.31 6.23
N VAL A 109 4.72 -17.68 7.32
CA VAL A 109 3.72 -16.91 8.05
C VAL A 109 4.02 -17.01 9.54
N ALA A 110 4.09 -15.86 10.21
CA ALA A 110 4.18 -15.75 11.66
C ALA A 110 3.14 -14.75 12.17
N TYR A 111 3.00 -14.65 13.49
CA TYR A 111 2.13 -13.67 14.12
C TYR A 111 2.89 -13.00 15.25
N MET A 112 2.94 -11.69 15.19
CA MET A 112 3.73 -10.81 16.06
C MET A 112 2.85 -9.63 16.49
N THR A 113 3.41 -8.67 17.20
CA THR A 113 2.73 -7.41 17.51
C THR A 113 3.50 -6.22 16.93
N LEU A 114 2.87 -5.06 16.88
CA LEU A 114 3.53 -3.83 16.42
C LEU A 114 4.78 -3.47 17.25
N GLY A 115 4.77 -3.78 18.55
CA GLY A 115 5.90 -3.56 19.45
C GLY A 115 7.17 -4.30 19.01
N ASP A 116 7.04 -5.48 18.41
CA ASP A 116 8.19 -6.26 17.90
C ASP A 116 8.93 -5.52 16.75
N PHE A 117 8.27 -4.56 16.10
CA PHE A 117 8.84 -3.72 15.03
C PHE A 117 9.21 -2.31 15.53
N GLY A 118 9.24 -2.10 16.85
CA GLY A 118 9.55 -0.82 17.47
C GLY A 118 8.40 0.19 17.46
N ILE A 119 7.17 -0.22 17.10
CA ILE A 119 5.98 0.63 17.09
C ILE A 119 5.24 0.42 18.42
N ASN A 120 5.63 1.20 19.44
CA ASN A 120 5.19 0.96 20.81
C ASN A 120 4.05 1.89 21.24
N THR A 121 4.01 3.11 20.69
CA THR A 121 3.07 4.16 21.06
C THR A 121 2.21 4.60 19.89
N GLN A 122 1.09 5.26 20.17
CA GLN A 122 0.25 5.88 19.15
C GLN A 122 1.02 6.91 18.31
N ARG A 123 1.99 7.61 18.94
CA ARG A 123 2.85 8.56 18.24
C ARG A 123 3.76 7.87 17.23
N ASP A 124 4.30 6.68 17.54
CA ASP A 124 5.12 5.91 16.60
C ASP A 124 4.31 5.50 15.37
N LEU A 125 3.09 4.98 15.61
CA LEU A 125 2.16 4.57 14.55
C LEU A 125 1.75 5.75 13.66
N GLN A 126 1.48 6.92 14.24
CA GLN A 126 1.11 8.13 13.49
C GLN A 126 2.25 8.73 12.65
N ARG A 127 3.51 8.45 13.00
CA ARG A 127 4.68 8.89 12.22
C ARG A 127 4.89 8.06 10.96
N LEU A 128 4.26 6.89 10.87
CA LEU A 128 4.29 6.09 9.65
C LEU A 128 3.51 6.79 8.55
N LYS A 129 4.16 6.96 7.40
CA LYS A 129 3.58 7.60 6.22
C LYS A 129 2.73 6.58 5.45
N PHE A 130 1.50 6.35 5.92
CA PHE A 130 0.57 5.47 5.22
C PHE A 130 0.09 6.10 3.91
N THR A 131 0.29 5.37 2.82
CA THR A 131 -0.24 5.69 1.50
C THR A 131 -1.29 4.65 1.09
N THR A 132 -2.34 5.10 0.42
CA THR A 132 -3.28 4.25 -0.30
C THR A 132 -2.78 4.10 -1.74
N TYR A 133 -2.86 2.90 -2.29
CA TYR A 133 -2.67 2.73 -3.72
C TYR A 133 -4.04 2.71 -4.38
N ILE A 134 -4.36 3.76 -5.09
CA ILE A 134 -5.52 3.76 -5.99
C ILE A 134 -5.02 3.17 -7.30
N SER A 135 -5.39 1.91 -7.57
CA SER A 135 -5.21 1.33 -8.90
C SER A 135 -5.97 2.21 -9.89
N SER A 136 -5.36 2.55 -11.02
CA SER A 136 -6.02 3.29 -12.11
C SER A 136 -7.30 2.61 -12.59
N SER A 137 -7.46 1.31 -12.33
CA SER A 137 -8.67 0.53 -12.65
C SER A 137 -9.86 0.78 -11.71
N MET A 138 -9.72 1.54 -10.61
CA MET A 138 -10.83 1.93 -9.72
C MET A 138 -11.41 3.32 -10.05
N LEU A 139 -10.92 4.00 -11.09
CA LEU A 139 -11.45 5.31 -11.50
C LEU A 139 -12.77 5.23 -12.31
N ASP A 140 -13.26 4.04 -12.61
CA ASP A 140 -14.48 3.85 -13.43
C ASP A 140 -15.65 3.28 -12.60
N THR A 141 -16.17 4.03 -11.62
CA THR A 141 -17.57 3.86 -11.19
C THR A 141 -18.07 5.14 -10.52
N HIS A 142 -19.25 5.60 -10.95
CA HIS A 142 -19.99 6.81 -10.53
C HIS A 142 -19.79 8.08 -11.38
N ALA A 143 -20.06 7.98 -12.68
CA ALA A 143 -20.67 9.07 -13.44
C ALA A 143 -22.16 8.77 -13.63
N ALA A 144 -22.98 9.16 -12.66
CA ALA A 144 -24.42 9.25 -12.83
C ALA A 144 -25.00 10.22 -11.80
N GLY A 145 -25.35 11.42 -12.28
CA GLY A 145 -26.38 12.31 -11.74
C GLY A 145 -26.14 12.87 -10.34
N ASP A 146 -25.94 14.18 -10.26
CA ASP A 146 -26.82 15.03 -9.45
C ASP A 146 -26.48 16.51 -9.70
N ASP A 147 -27.28 17.07 -10.59
CA ASP A 147 -27.80 18.43 -10.66
C ASP A 147 -27.59 19.31 -9.41
N TYR A 148 -26.74 20.33 -9.56
CA TYR A 148 -26.79 21.55 -8.75
C TYR A 148 -26.52 22.78 -9.64
N GLN A 149 -27.47 23.73 -9.64
CA GLN A 149 -27.30 25.06 -10.23
C GLN A 149 -27.11 26.15 -9.16
N ALA A 150 -26.31 27.15 -9.57
CA ALA A 150 -26.25 28.57 -9.19
C ALA A 150 -25.67 28.97 -7.81
N ALA A 151 -24.55 29.72 -7.83
CA ALA A 151 -24.57 31.20 -7.72
C ALA A 151 -23.14 31.79 -7.81
N GLU A 152 -22.98 32.87 -8.59
CA GLU A 152 -21.80 33.73 -8.63
C GLU A 152 -21.73 34.62 -7.37
N ALA A 153 -20.53 34.78 -6.79
CA ALA A 153 -19.81 36.06 -6.74
C ALA A 153 -18.73 36.11 -5.63
N SER A 154 -17.55 36.58 -6.05
CA SER A 154 -16.53 37.39 -5.35
C SER A 154 -15.42 36.76 -4.48
N ALA A 155 -14.20 37.00 -4.99
CA ALA A 155 -12.94 37.35 -4.31
C ALA A 155 -11.99 36.23 -3.80
N GLU A 156 -11.12 35.81 -4.72
CA GLU A 156 -9.67 35.55 -4.61
C GLU A 156 -9.06 35.16 -3.24
N SER A 157 -8.80 33.86 -3.10
CA SER A 157 -7.46 33.34 -2.75
C SER A 157 -7.34 31.91 -3.28
N GLU A 158 -6.39 31.68 -4.18
CA GLU A 158 -6.26 30.46 -5.00
C GLU A 158 -5.95 29.20 -4.16
N GLU A 159 -7.01 28.41 -3.91
CA GLU A 159 -7.21 26.98 -4.17
C GLU A 159 -5.96 26.08 -4.35
N SER A 160 -5.77 24.92 -3.68
CA SER A 160 -6.74 23.89 -3.31
C SER A 160 -7.73 23.53 -4.42
N GLY A 161 -7.24 23.07 -5.59
CA GLY A 161 -8.04 22.43 -6.64
C GLY A 161 -7.70 20.94 -6.71
N SER A 162 -8.62 20.05 -6.33
CA SER A 162 -9.55 19.38 -7.26
C SER A 162 -8.90 18.26 -8.07
N ILE A 163 -9.33 17.03 -7.79
CA ILE A 163 -8.83 15.77 -8.35
C ILE A 163 -9.41 15.51 -9.76
N LEU A 164 -9.70 16.56 -10.53
CA LEU A 164 -10.23 16.50 -11.90
C LEU A 164 -9.64 17.58 -12.82
N GLN A 165 -8.41 18.01 -12.59
CA GLN A 165 -7.65 18.73 -13.61
C GLN A 165 -6.62 17.75 -14.18
N GLY A 166 -6.79 17.38 -15.45
CA GLY A 166 -5.76 16.64 -16.18
C GLY A 166 -4.43 17.39 -16.10
N ILE A 167 -3.31 16.66 -16.16
CA ILE A 167 -1.99 17.28 -16.18
C ILE A 167 -1.87 18.23 -17.37
N SER A 168 -1.15 19.34 -17.19
CA SER A 168 -0.87 20.25 -18.30
C SER A 168 -0.01 19.57 -19.36
N ILE A 169 -0.08 20.05 -20.60
CA ILE A 169 0.79 19.55 -21.69
C ILE A 169 2.27 19.70 -21.31
N ASP A 170 2.64 20.80 -20.64
CA ASP A 170 4.02 21.06 -20.23
C ASP A 170 4.48 20.10 -19.14
N GLU A 171 3.61 19.77 -18.19
CA GLU A 171 3.88 18.78 -17.16
C GLU A 171 4.03 17.38 -17.76
N ALA A 172 3.16 17.02 -18.71
CA ALA A 172 3.28 15.78 -19.46
C ALA A 172 4.60 15.69 -20.24
N LYS A 173 4.99 16.76 -20.95
CA LYS A 173 6.26 16.83 -21.68
C LYS A 173 7.46 16.70 -20.75
N ARG A 174 7.45 17.37 -19.60
CA ARG A 174 8.51 17.30 -18.58
C ARG A 174 8.68 15.90 -18.01
N GLY A 175 7.57 15.21 -17.74
CA GLY A 175 7.57 13.82 -17.30
C GLY A 175 8.17 12.88 -18.35
N LEU A 176 7.74 13.02 -19.61
CA LEU A 176 8.23 12.21 -20.74
C LEU A 176 9.71 12.49 -21.03
N ALA A 177 10.15 13.74 -20.98
CA ALA A 177 11.54 14.16 -21.20
C ALA A 177 12.51 13.43 -20.27
N ARG A 178 12.17 13.39 -18.96
CA ARG A 178 12.98 12.67 -17.95
C ARG A 178 13.02 11.17 -18.20
N ARG A 179 11.91 10.58 -18.68
CA ARG A 179 11.80 9.13 -18.88
C ARG A 179 12.56 8.62 -20.09
N PHE A 180 12.65 9.44 -21.14
CA PHE A 180 13.25 9.08 -22.42
C PHE A 180 14.60 9.78 -22.66
N GLU A 181 15.09 10.56 -21.69
CA GLU A 181 16.37 11.29 -21.75
C GLU A 181 16.47 12.21 -22.97
N VAL A 182 15.35 12.84 -23.32
CA VAL A 182 15.25 13.83 -24.40
C VAL A 182 14.82 15.18 -23.85
N SER A 183 15.03 16.25 -24.61
CA SER A 183 14.51 17.57 -24.23
C SER A 183 12.99 17.68 -24.41
N GLU A 184 12.34 18.53 -23.62
CA GLU A 184 10.89 18.80 -23.75
C GLU A 184 10.50 19.28 -25.16
N ALA A 185 11.41 19.98 -25.85
CA ALA A 185 11.23 20.47 -27.22
C ALA A 185 11.18 19.36 -28.27
N GLN A 186 11.69 18.16 -27.96
CA GLN A 186 11.68 16.99 -28.86
C GLN A 186 10.42 16.12 -28.69
N ILE A 187 9.48 16.52 -27.84
CA ILE A 187 8.28 15.75 -27.53
C ILE A 187 7.05 16.43 -28.12
N GLU A 188 6.34 15.67 -28.96
CA GLU A 188 5.04 16.00 -29.51
C GLU A 188 3.98 15.03 -28.95
N ILE A 189 2.85 15.58 -28.50
CA ILE A 189 1.71 14.82 -27.97
C ILE A 189 0.55 14.96 -28.96
N LEU A 190 0.17 13.86 -29.60
CA LEU A 190 -0.95 13.81 -30.55
C LEU A 190 -2.14 13.05 -29.92
N ILE A 191 -3.31 13.69 -29.87
CA ILE A 191 -4.56 13.09 -29.39
C ILE A 191 -5.45 12.80 -30.61
N ARG A 192 -5.91 11.56 -30.76
CA ARG A 192 -6.91 11.16 -31.77
C ARG A 192 -8.20 10.81 -31.05
N ALA A 193 -9.32 11.36 -31.50
CA ALA A 193 -10.67 11.08 -31.02
C ALA A 193 -11.49 10.43 -32.13
#